data_AF-A0A158G4P3-F1
#
_entry.id   AF-A0A158G4P3-F1
#
_cell.length_a   1.000
_cell.length_b   1.000
_cell.length_c   1.000
_cell.angle_alpha   90.00
_cell.angle_beta   90.00
_cell.angle_gamma   90.00
#
_symmetry.space_group_name_H-M   'P 1'
#
loop_
_entity.id
_entity.type
_entity.pdbx_description
1 polymer ?
#
loop_
_entity_poly.entity_id
_entity_poly.type
_entity_poly.pdbx_seq_one_letter_code
_entity_poly.pdbx_strand_id
1 'polypeptide(L)'
;MRWLSWLLMFVLCGAHAAPHYYAPMSFYPHDAARISRFASTPGAIQVPYGAGAKVEEGEFYIVSNASFKALTAQVQSDGTIALVQSGWTPERASSQIWTVVKEGSGFRLFSKRYGRYVTLGTRVDLEEESGEARQNWSIETDANAVTIAATGTNTGLAIEHHALRDGAFVEVNAQAGQWRLYEVRNASADHAYRPLDAAARSTYDNMNRRYHLSAFAPDAIEADRLRGFRWTDYHPSGLYVSKGESVVIDVSGLADDGPDGLIIMVGNKNGFFKRQPAGDPQMILATEGRNEFVASRDGLLYFEYIDSGFNERPRRSIDVSVREGGRPAPFYIEGTTTPGEWRAMLQRYADAPLIEMVGRRTMFTVARTMYDKSGAADPAALLGYVQRIMGYHDEVSGLDGSSALDTPSPLRVHFVQDAISTHADLQDAYLYATYYMIGLPLNSAAETLLKPAKADAWGVWHELGHMYQQWDWTWPGLTETTVNIYSLHALQRLGTPMVSPLLQVADTRGRKNRLDLATLYLAQPSRNFLDDASFPVPSEALWIRLVMYEQLRRALGDGFYARLHKSYRLHPLTQAEDGDRNEVQIFVLRACIAANLDLTEFFSRWGLPVDTATRAAIAELKLKTPATDLSRMRI
;
A
#
# COMPACT_ATOMS: atom_id res chain seq x y z
N MET A 1 -25.90 53.20 -24.40
CA MET A 1 -24.49 52.84 -24.11
C MET A 1 -24.08 53.61 -22.87
N ARG A 2 -24.04 52.93 -21.71
CA ARG A 2 -23.90 53.53 -20.38
C ARG A 2 -22.62 53.01 -19.73
N TRP A 3 -21.85 53.94 -19.17
CA TRP A 3 -20.75 53.70 -18.23
C TRP A 3 -20.93 54.69 -17.06
N LEU A 4 -20.42 54.29 -15.89
CA LEU A 4 -20.61 54.85 -14.52
C LEU A 4 -21.87 54.25 -13.84
N SER A 5 -21.86 53.69 -12.62
CA SER A 5 -21.04 54.01 -11.44
C SER A 5 -21.47 53.18 -10.18
N TRP A 6 -20.54 52.92 -9.22
CA TRP A 6 -20.66 52.50 -7.78
C TRP A 6 -21.25 51.10 -7.41
N LEU A 7 -20.63 50.20 -6.61
CA LEU A 7 -20.07 50.19 -5.22
C LEU A 7 -21.14 50.27 -4.09
N LEU A 8 -21.13 49.25 -3.22
CA LEU A 8 -21.92 48.98 -1.99
C LEU A 8 -23.36 48.42 -2.13
N MET A 9 -23.52 47.14 -1.80
CA MET A 9 -24.37 46.68 -0.67
C MET A 9 -23.98 45.23 -0.31
N PHE A 10 -22.99 45.11 0.58
CA PHE A 10 -22.90 43.96 1.48
C PHE A 10 -23.79 44.25 2.69
N VAL A 11 -24.39 43.17 3.22
CA VAL A 11 -25.08 43.03 4.52
C VAL A 11 -26.63 42.89 4.43
N LEU A 12 -27.07 41.73 4.95
CA LEU A 12 -28.42 41.28 5.35
C LEU A 12 -29.28 40.52 4.32
N CYS A 13 -29.04 39.21 4.26
CA CYS A 13 -30.06 38.21 4.62
C CYS A 13 -29.37 36.99 5.23
N GLY A 14 -29.42 36.89 6.55
CA GLY A 14 -29.10 35.67 7.28
C GLY A 14 -30.27 34.68 7.23
N ALA A 15 -29.97 33.45 7.66
CA ALA A 15 -30.82 32.25 7.69
C ALA A 15 -31.01 31.56 6.34
N HIS A 16 -30.18 30.55 6.07
CA HIS A 16 -30.56 29.14 6.23
C HIS A 16 -29.27 28.34 6.50
N ALA A 17 -29.22 27.67 7.64
CA ALA A 17 -28.17 26.74 8.00
C ALA A 17 -28.25 25.51 7.09
N ALA A 18 -27.46 25.49 6.02
CA ALA A 18 -27.03 24.27 5.36
C ALA A 18 -25.69 23.87 5.99
N PRO A 19 -25.44 22.61 6.36
CA PRO A 19 -24.15 22.19 6.87
C PRO A 19 -23.14 22.31 5.73
N HIS A 20 -22.31 23.35 5.79
CA HIS A 20 -21.14 23.56 4.95
C HIS A 20 -20.05 22.53 5.29
N TYR A 21 -20.25 21.25 4.98
CA TYR A 21 -19.21 20.22 5.14
C TYR A 21 -19.20 19.16 4.04
N TYR A 22 -19.73 19.46 2.85
CA TYR A 22 -19.56 18.62 1.65
C TYR A 22 -19.54 19.48 0.37
N ALA A 23 -18.72 20.54 0.37
CA ALA A 23 -18.27 21.15 -0.89
C ALA A 23 -17.24 20.21 -1.54
N PRO A 24 -17.10 20.19 -2.88
CA PRO A 24 -16.22 19.26 -3.56
C PRO A 24 -14.78 19.58 -3.17
N MET A 25 -14.27 18.92 -2.13
CA MET A 25 -12.83 18.80 -1.99
C MET A 25 -12.37 18.14 -3.28
N SER A 26 -11.45 18.81 -3.97
CA SER A 26 -10.72 18.17 -5.05
C SER A 26 -9.89 17.06 -4.41
N PHE A 27 -10.50 15.89 -4.24
CA PHE A 27 -9.79 14.64 -4.03
C PHE A 27 -8.86 14.52 -5.22
N TYR A 28 -7.57 14.61 -4.97
CA TYR A 28 -6.56 14.55 -6.01
C TYR A 28 -6.82 13.25 -6.80
N PRO A 29 -6.75 13.24 -8.14
CA PRO A 29 -6.96 12.02 -8.88
C PRO A 29 -5.87 11.01 -8.47
N HIS A 30 -6.22 10.13 -7.55
CA HIS A 30 -5.43 8.96 -7.17
C HIS A 30 -5.28 8.00 -8.36
N ASP A 31 -5.99 8.24 -9.47
CA ASP A 31 -5.73 7.63 -10.78
C ASP A 31 -4.28 7.84 -11.26
N ALA A 32 -3.63 8.95 -10.87
CA ALA A 32 -2.20 9.18 -11.12
C ALA A 32 -1.27 8.27 -10.29
N ALA A 33 -1.78 7.61 -9.24
CA ALA A 33 -1.03 6.62 -8.46
C ALA A 33 -1.00 5.23 -9.11
N ARG A 34 -1.93 4.95 -10.04
CA ARG A 34 -1.97 3.72 -10.83
C ARG A 34 -0.88 3.69 -11.90
N ILE A 35 -0.55 4.86 -12.44
CA ILE A 35 0.45 5.05 -13.49
C ILE A 35 1.82 5.30 -12.82
N SER A 36 2.58 4.22 -12.60
CA SER A 36 4.03 4.25 -12.34
C SER A 36 4.52 4.99 -11.08
N ARG A 37 4.54 4.30 -9.94
CA ARG A 37 5.53 4.58 -8.86
C ARG A 37 6.22 3.34 -8.28
N PHE A 38 6.12 2.20 -8.98
CA PHE A 38 7.01 1.06 -8.73
C PHE A 38 8.36 1.21 -9.42
N ALA A 39 8.48 2.15 -10.36
CA ALA A 39 9.78 2.64 -10.81
C ALA A 39 10.33 3.61 -9.77
N SER A 40 11.52 3.33 -9.27
CA SER A 40 12.36 4.31 -8.60
C SER A 40 12.39 5.59 -9.45
N THR A 41 12.00 6.72 -8.86
CA THR A 41 12.15 8.00 -9.56
C THR A 41 13.65 8.25 -9.75
N PRO A 42 14.11 8.69 -10.94
CA PRO A 42 15.51 8.96 -11.20
C PRO A 42 16.10 9.91 -10.16
N GLY A 43 17.24 9.54 -9.57
CA GLY A 43 18.08 10.46 -8.78
C GLY A 43 17.84 10.50 -7.27
N ALA A 44 17.03 9.60 -6.68
CA ALA A 44 17.12 9.36 -5.25
C ALA A 44 18.40 8.56 -4.96
N ILE A 45 19.51 9.28 -4.80
CA ILE A 45 20.76 8.76 -4.24
C ILE A 45 20.39 8.17 -2.87
N GLN A 46 20.25 6.84 -2.79
CA GLN A 46 20.48 6.17 -1.51
C GLN A 46 21.95 6.38 -1.20
N VAL A 47 22.20 7.10 -0.11
CA VAL A 47 23.55 7.28 0.40
C VAL A 47 24.04 5.89 0.80
N PRO A 48 25.07 5.34 0.14
CA PRO A 48 25.54 4.01 0.46
C PRO A 48 26.27 4.08 1.82
N TYR A 49 25.78 3.32 2.78
CA TYR A 49 26.59 2.94 3.95
C TYR A 49 26.51 1.43 4.11
N GLY A 50 27.60 0.79 3.68
CA GLY A 50 27.76 -0.65 3.62
C GLY A 50 28.55 -1.10 2.39
N ALA A 51 29.64 -0.41 2.04
CA ALA A 51 30.58 -0.91 1.03
C ALA A 51 31.45 -2.00 1.66
N GLY A 52 31.33 -3.25 1.22
CA GLY A 52 32.29 -4.29 1.63
C GLY A 52 31.91 -5.75 1.48
N ALA A 53 30.66 -6.12 1.19
CA ALA A 53 30.33 -7.54 0.98
C ALA A 53 30.80 -7.99 -0.41
N LYS A 54 31.56 -9.09 -0.48
CA LYS A 54 31.89 -9.78 -1.73
C LYS A 54 30.80 -10.80 -2.01
N VAL A 55 30.23 -10.75 -3.21
CA VAL A 55 29.30 -11.78 -3.68
C VAL A 55 30.10 -13.05 -3.95
N GLU A 56 29.73 -14.15 -3.27
CA GLU A 56 30.36 -15.46 -3.45
C GLU A 56 29.74 -16.22 -4.64
N GLU A 57 30.45 -17.21 -5.14
CA GLU A 57 29.90 -18.16 -6.11
C GLU A 57 28.96 -19.13 -5.40
N GLY A 58 27.85 -19.50 -6.04
CA GLY A 58 26.87 -20.38 -5.42
C GLY A 58 25.51 -20.36 -6.09
N GLU A 59 24.53 -20.96 -5.43
CA GLU A 59 23.13 -20.93 -5.85
C GLU A 59 22.38 -19.88 -5.06
N PHE A 60 21.60 -19.04 -5.75
CA PHE A 60 20.88 -17.94 -5.13
C PHE A 60 19.44 -17.84 -5.65
N TYR A 61 18.53 -17.45 -4.76
CA TYR A 61 17.35 -16.71 -5.17
C TYR A 61 17.76 -15.25 -5.36
N ILE A 62 17.52 -14.71 -6.55
CA ILE A 62 17.71 -13.29 -6.86
C ILE A 62 16.33 -12.64 -6.76
N VAL A 63 16.10 -11.83 -5.74
CA VAL A 63 14.78 -11.33 -5.35
C VAL A 63 14.73 -9.82 -5.46
N SER A 64 13.68 -9.25 -6.05
CA SER A 64 13.53 -7.80 -6.15
C SER A 64 13.48 -7.14 -4.77
N ASN A 65 14.30 -6.10 -4.54
CA ASN A 65 14.21 -5.32 -3.30
C ASN A 65 12.87 -4.56 -3.20
N ALA A 66 12.27 -4.23 -4.34
CA ALA A 66 11.02 -3.47 -4.37
C ALA A 66 9.80 -4.36 -4.09
N SER A 67 9.69 -5.53 -4.74
CA SER A 67 8.49 -6.37 -4.70
C SER A 67 8.64 -7.64 -3.85
N PHE A 68 9.87 -8.00 -3.48
CA PHE A 68 10.22 -9.29 -2.87
C PHE A 68 9.80 -10.52 -3.70
N LYS A 69 9.65 -10.34 -5.02
CA LYS A 69 9.43 -11.43 -5.98
C LYS A 69 10.73 -11.90 -6.60
N ALA A 70 10.83 -13.20 -6.85
CA ALA A 70 12.04 -13.82 -7.38
C ALA A 70 12.16 -13.60 -8.89
N LEU A 71 13.37 -13.35 -9.37
CA LEU A 71 13.76 -13.48 -10.77
C LEU A 71 13.46 -14.90 -11.23
N THR A 72 12.60 -15.03 -12.21
CA THR A 72 12.03 -16.30 -12.66
C THR A 72 12.23 -16.45 -14.16
N ALA A 73 12.80 -17.57 -14.58
CA ALA A 73 12.81 -17.95 -15.99
C ALA A 73 11.45 -18.57 -16.37
N GLN A 74 10.74 -17.94 -17.31
CA GLN A 74 9.39 -18.33 -17.72
C GLN A 74 9.31 -18.59 -19.23
N VAL A 75 8.78 -19.76 -19.59
CA VAL A 75 8.47 -20.11 -20.98
C VAL A 75 7.28 -19.28 -21.46
N GLN A 76 7.47 -18.57 -22.57
CA GLN A 76 6.47 -17.73 -23.21
C GLN A 76 5.63 -18.55 -24.21
N SER A 77 4.54 -17.96 -24.70
CA SER A 77 3.64 -18.63 -25.65
C SER A 77 4.29 -18.99 -26.99
N ASP A 78 5.35 -18.28 -27.38
CA ASP A 78 6.12 -18.54 -28.59
C ASP A 78 7.27 -19.57 -28.39
N GLY A 79 7.38 -20.14 -27.17
CA GLY A 79 8.42 -21.10 -26.80
C GLY A 79 9.75 -20.48 -26.37
N THR A 80 9.89 -19.16 -26.41
CA THR A 80 11.07 -18.46 -25.85
C THR A 80 11.07 -18.51 -24.32
N ILE A 81 12.23 -18.29 -23.70
CA ILE A 81 12.35 -18.21 -22.24
C ILE A 81 12.75 -16.79 -21.87
N ALA A 82 11.79 -16.04 -21.33
CA ALA A 82 12.00 -14.69 -20.87
C ALA A 82 12.27 -14.67 -19.36
N LEU A 83 12.97 -13.64 -18.91
CA LEU A 83 13.09 -13.32 -17.49
C LEU A 83 11.95 -12.42 -17.02
N VAL A 84 11.28 -12.86 -15.97
CA VAL A 84 10.22 -12.13 -15.30
C VAL A 84 10.47 -12.11 -13.80
N GLN A 85 9.72 -11.31 -13.06
CA GLN A 85 9.55 -11.53 -11.63
C GLN A 85 8.26 -12.31 -11.35
N SER A 86 8.29 -13.18 -10.35
CA SER A 86 7.07 -13.82 -9.86
C SER A 86 7.17 -14.23 -8.39
N GLY A 87 6.01 -14.33 -7.74
CA GLY A 87 5.90 -14.93 -6.42
C GLY A 87 6.43 -16.36 -6.42
N TRP A 88 7.01 -16.77 -5.30
CA TRP A 88 7.48 -18.15 -5.14
C TRP A 88 6.29 -19.11 -5.06
N THR A 89 6.39 -20.22 -5.80
CA THR A 89 5.53 -21.38 -5.64
C THR A 89 6.35 -22.66 -5.79
N PRO A 90 5.91 -23.80 -5.21
CA PRO A 90 6.61 -25.08 -5.39
C PRO A 90 6.84 -25.45 -6.86
N GLU A 91 5.91 -25.12 -7.76
CA GLU A 91 5.98 -25.41 -9.19
C GLU A 91 7.01 -24.55 -9.93
N ARG A 92 7.26 -23.33 -9.43
CA ARG A 92 8.19 -22.35 -9.99
C ARG A 92 9.57 -22.37 -9.35
N ALA A 93 9.73 -23.02 -8.19
CA ALA A 93 10.96 -22.97 -7.39
C ALA A 93 12.24 -23.22 -8.20
N SER A 94 12.26 -24.26 -9.06
CA SER A 94 13.44 -24.58 -9.88
C SER A 94 13.72 -23.58 -11.01
N SER A 95 12.73 -22.79 -11.43
CA SER A 95 12.90 -21.67 -12.38
C SER A 95 13.43 -20.39 -11.72
N GLN A 96 13.54 -20.37 -10.39
CA GLN A 96 13.90 -19.19 -9.60
C GLN A 96 15.29 -19.30 -8.95
N ILE A 97 15.97 -20.44 -9.11
CA ILE A 97 17.31 -20.68 -8.59
C ILE A 97 18.33 -20.35 -9.69
N TRP A 98 19.27 -19.47 -9.33
CA TRP A 98 20.32 -18.98 -10.22
C TRP A 98 21.68 -19.41 -9.70
N THR A 99 22.48 -20.07 -10.54
CA THR A 99 23.89 -20.31 -10.24
C THR A 99 24.70 -19.08 -10.63
N VAL A 100 25.32 -18.44 -9.64
CA VAL A 100 26.22 -17.30 -9.81
C VAL A 100 27.65 -17.84 -9.85
N VAL A 101 28.32 -17.66 -10.98
CA VAL A 101 29.70 -18.12 -11.22
C VAL A 101 30.57 -16.91 -11.53
N LYS A 102 31.76 -16.83 -10.95
CA LYS A 102 32.71 -15.76 -11.20
C LYS A 102 33.49 -16.04 -12.48
N GLU A 103 33.53 -15.06 -13.38
CA GLU A 103 34.32 -15.14 -14.62
C GLU A 103 35.10 -13.83 -14.83
N GLY A 104 36.43 -13.93 -14.69
CA GLY A 104 37.32 -12.77 -14.74
C GLY A 104 37.00 -11.76 -13.64
N SER A 105 36.66 -10.53 -14.04
CA SER A 105 36.28 -9.44 -13.13
C SER A 105 34.78 -9.32 -12.86
N GLY A 106 33.96 -10.23 -13.40
CA GLY A 106 32.50 -10.21 -13.23
C GLY A 106 31.92 -11.59 -12.94
N PHE A 107 30.63 -11.73 -13.19
CA PHE A 107 29.82 -12.90 -12.89
C PHE A 107 28.97 -13.35 -14.09
N ARG A 108 28.65 -14.64 -14.11
CA ARG A 108 27.64 -15.24 -14.98
C ARG A 108 26.47 -15.73 -14.14
N LEU A 109 25.27 -15.57 -14.68
CA LEU A 109 24.04 -16.08 -14.11
C LEU A 109 23.54 -17.24 -14.96
N PHE A 110 23.39 -18.42 -14.36
CA PHE A 110 23.01 -19.65 -15.05
C PHE A 110 21.75 -20.25 -14.47
N SER A 111 20.83 -20.68 -15.34
CA SER A 111 19.64 -21.44 -14.95
C SER A 111 19.88 -22.93 -15.12
N LYS A 112 19.99 -23.67 -14.00
CA LYS A 112 20.13 -25.14 -14.02
C LYS A 112 18.95 -25.84 -14.67
N ARG A 113 17.73 -25.30 -14.50
CA ARG A 113 16.50 -25.88 -15.07
C ARG A 113 16.54 -25.89 -16.60
N TYR A 114 17.05 -24.83 -17.21
CA TYR A 114 17.05 -24.66 -18.65
C TYR A 114 18.40 -24.96 -19.32
N GLY A 115 19.47 -25.11 -18.54
CA GLY A 115 20.81 -25.33 -19.07
C GLY A 115 21.33 -24.13 -19.86
N ARG A 116 20.94 -22.90 -19.46
CA ARG A 116 21.17 -21.67 -20.22
C ARG A 116 21.62 -20.52 -19.34
N TYR A 117 22.33 -19.57 -19.94
CA TYR A 117 22.83 -18.38 -19.26
C TYR A 117 21.96 -17.16 -19.55
N VAL A 118 21.93 -16.23 -18.61
CA VAL A 118 21.29 -14.94 -18.80
C VAL A 118 22.11 -14.09 -19.78
N THR A 119 21.48 -13.70 -20.89
CA THR A 119 22.10 -12.86 -21.93
C THR A 119 21.30 -11.58 -22.17
N LEU A 120 21.96 -10.63 -22.85
CA LEU A 120 21.34 -9.38 -23.27
C LEU A 120 20.98 -9.39 -24.75
N GLY A 121 19.69 -9.28 -25.05
CA GLY A 121 19.16 -8.95 -26.37
C GLY A 121 18.32 -7.68 -26.32
N THR A 122 17.28 -7.59 -27.15
CA THR A 122 16.20 -6.59 -27.00
C THR A 122 15.40 -6.76 -25.72
N ARG A 123 15.42 -7.97 -25.14
CA ARG A 123 14.94 -8.33 -23.80
C ARG A 123 16.01 -9.16 -23.09
N VAL A 124 15.88 -9.36 -21.79
CA VAL A 124 16.78 -10.25 -21.04
C VAL A 124 16.23 -11.67 -21.14
N ASP A 125 16.97 -12.55 -21.82
CA ASP A 125 16.53 -13.90 -22.18
C ASP A 125 17.59 -14.96 -21.78
N LEU A 126 17.29 -16.23 -22.05
CA LEU A 126 18.19 -17.36 -21.86
C LEU A 126 18.69 -17.93 -23.20
N GLU A 127 20.01 -17.84 -23.45
CA GLU A 127 20.68 -18.41 -24.64
C GLU A 127 21.49 -19.68 -24.34
N GLU A 128 21.73 -20.46 -25.40
CA GLU A 128 22.54 -21.68 -25.34
C GLU A 128 24.02 -21.39 -25.07
N GLU A 129 24.70 -22.37 -24.47
CA GLU A 129 26.11 -22.29 -24.08
C GLU A 129 27.10 -22.11 -25.25
N SER A 130 26.63 -22.25 -26.50
CA SER A 130 27.45 -22.37 -27.72
C SER A 130 27.69 -21.06 -28.50
N GLY A 131 27.13 -19.92 -28.07
CA GLY A 131 27.37 -18.61 -28.71
C GLY A 131 28.71 -17.97 -28.29
N GLU A 132 29.44 -17.38 -29.23
CA GLU A 132 30.68 -16.62 -28.94
C GLU A 132 30.43 -15.35 -28.09
N ALA A 133 29.18 -14.95 -27.87
CA ALA A 133 28.79 -13.82 -27.02
C ALA A 133 28.69 -14.25 -25.54
N ARG A 134 29.74 -13.98 -24.76
CA ARG A 134 29.76 -14.23 -23.31
C ARG A 134 29.32 -12.98 -22.55
N GLN A 135 28.04 -12.92 -22.18
CA GLN A 135 27.55 -11.83 -21.34
C GLN A 135 28.13 -11.95 -19.92
N ASN A 136 28.84 -10.92 -19.48
CA ASN A 136 29.38 -10.80 -18.13
C ASN A 136 28.59 -9.74 -17.35
N TRP A 137 28.39 -9.98 -16.05
CA TRP A 137 27.61 -9.13 -15.15
C TRP A 137 28.49 -8.61 -14.00
N SER A 138 28.41 -7.33 -13.66
CA SER A 138 28.87 -6.81 -12.38
C SER A 138 27.76 -6.96 -11.34
N ILE A 139 28.12 -7.39 -10.14
CA ILE A 139 27.23 -7.43 -8.98
C ILE A 139 27.86 -6.53 -7.92
N GLU A 140 27.27 -5.37 -7.72
CA GLU A 140 27.76 -4.33 -6.80
C GLU A 140 26.87 -4.32 -5.55
N THR A 141 27.50 -4.38 -4.38
CA THR A 141 26.78 -4.42 -3.09
C THR A 141 26.46 -3.02 -2.59
N ASP A 142 25.21 -2.81 -2.19
CA ASP A 142 24.70 -1.57 -1.60
C ASP A 142 23.85 -1.92 -0.37
N ALA A 143 24.48 -1.83 0.82
CA ALA A 143 23.90 -2.26 2.08
C ALA A 143 23.39 -3.72 2.03
N ASN A 144 22.09 -3.95 2.11
CA ASN A 144 21.46 -5.27 2.05
C ASN A 144 20.87 -5.62 0.67
N ALA A 145 21.16 -4.80 -0.33
CA ALA A 145 20.79 -5.03 -1.71
C ALA A 145 22.04 -5.11 -2.61
N VAL A 146 21.82 -5.52 -3.85
CA VAL A 146 22.81 -5.51 -4.91
C VAL A 146 22.25 -4.90 -6.17
N THR A 147 23.14 -4.30 -6.95
CA THR A 147 22.88 -3.92 -8.33
C THR A 147 23.53 -4.94 -9.25
N ILE A 148 22.75 -5.51 -10.17
CA ILE A 148 23.24 -6.45 -11.19
C ILE A 148 23.25 -5.71 -12.52
N ALA A 149 24.44 -5.38 -13.02
CA ALA A 149 24.62 -4.60 -14.25
C ALA A 149 25.44 -5.37 -15.29
N ALA A 150 25.23 -5.09 -16.57
CA ALA A 150 26.07 -5.69 -17.59
C ALA A 150 27.46 -5.03 -17.57
N THR A 151 28.50 -5.87 -17.46
CA THR A 151 29.88 -5.40 -17.28
C THR A 151 30.29 -4.45 -18.41
N GLY A 152 30.83 -3.29 -18.04
CA GLY A 152 31.27 -2.27 -19.00
C GLY A 152 30.13 -1.44 -19.62
N THR A 153 28.90 -1.57 -19.12
CA THR A 153 27.75 -0.75 -19.50
C THR A 153 27.21 0.03 -18.30
N ASN A 154 26.41 1.08 -18.56
CA ASN A 154 25.66 1.79 -17.53
C ASN A 154 24.24 1.21 -17.36
N THR A 155 24.00 -0.04 -17.75
CA THR A 155 22.67 -0.64 -17.78
C THR A 155 22.62 -1.89 -16.91
N GLY A 156 21.58 -2.02 -16.08
CA GLY A 156 21.39 -3.19 -15.22
C GLY A 156 19.97 -3.71 -15.18
N LEU A 157 19.83 -4.89 -14.57
CA LEU A 157 18.57 -5.62 -14.48
C LEU A 157 17.57 -4.79 -13.67
N ALA A 158 16.45 -4.48 -14.30
CA ALA A 158 15.35 -3.74 -13.71
C ALA A 158 14.03 -4.41 -14.09
N ILE A 159 12.98 -4.16 -13.32
CA ILE A 159 11.65 -4.68 -13.59
C ILE A 159 10.90 -3.64 -14.42
N GLU A 160 10.20 -4.10 -15.46
CA GLU A 160 9.32 -3.27 -16.29
C GLU A 160 8.20 -2.63 -15.43
N HIS A 161 7.45 -1.68 -16.02
CA HIS A 161 6.29 -1.06 -15.39
C HIS A 161 5.34 -2.11 -14.75
N HIS A 162 4.71 -1.75 -13.61
CA HIS A 162 3.80 -2.61 -12.83
C HIS A 162 4.46 -3.75 -12.02
N ALA A 163 5.61 -3.45 -11.41
CA ALA A 163 6.44 -4.38 -10.62
C ALA A 163 5.81 -5.06 -9.39
N LEU A 164 4.50 -4.99 -9.14
CA LEU A 164 3.83 -5.92 -8.22
C LEU A 164 3.19 -7.12 -8.92
N ARG A 165 2.99 -7.12 -10.24
CA ARG A 165 2.34 -8.25 -10.91
C ARG A 165 3.32 -9.38 -11.18
N ASP A 166 2.81 -10.60 -11.02
CA ASP A 166 3.50 -11.80 -11.49
C ASP A 166 3.62 -11.77 -13.01
N GLY A 167 4.79 -12.17 -13.51
CA GLY A 167 5.09 -12.17 -14.94
C GLY A 167 5.52 -10.82 -15.48
N ALA A 168 5.72 -9.79 -14.64
CA ALA A 168 6.31 -8.53 -15.09
C ALA A 168 7.73 -8.79 -15.62
N PHE A 169 8.03 -8.32 -16.83
CA PHE A 169 9.30 -8.60 -17.49
C PHE A 169 10.46 -7.94 -16.77
N VAL A 170 11.63 -8.58 -16.88
CA VAL A 170 12.90 -8.02 -16.46
C VAL A 170 13.64 -7.54 -17.70
N GLU A 171 14.05 -6.28 -17.67
CA GLU A 171 14.71 -5.58 -18.76
C GLU A 171 16.06 -5.02 -18.31
N VAL A 172 16.87 -4.54 -19.26
CA VAL A 172 18.06 -3.75 -18.94
C VAL A 172 17.71 -2.28 -19.02
N ASN A 173 17.96 -1.56 -17.95
CA ASN A 173 17.71 -0.12 -17.88
C ASN A 173 18.97 0.59 -17.40
N ALA A 174 19.19 1.82 -17.86
CA ALA A 174 20.19 2.72 -17.30
C ALA A 174 20.02 2.95 -15.78
N GLN A 175 18.80 2.78 -15.29
CA GLN A 175 18.45 2.78 -13.87
C GLN A 175 18.31 1.33 -13.41
N ALA A 176 19.45 0.71 -13.09
CA ALA A 176 19.46 -0.67 -12.62
C ALA A 176 18.59 -0.82 -11.35
N GLY A 177 17.78 -1.87 -11.31
CA GLY A 177 17.01 -2.23 -10.13
C GLY A 177 17.90 -2.73 -9.00
N GLN A 178 17.38 -2.64 -7.77
CA GLN A 178 18.00 -3.27 -6.60
C GLN A 178 17.42 -4.66 -6.39
N TRP A 179 18.32 -5.61 -6.13
CA TRP A 179 18.02 -7.02 -5.90
C TRP A 179 18.58 -7.45 -4.55
N ARG A 180 18.10 -8.57 -4.04
CA ARG A 180 18.58 -9.25 -2.83
C ARG A 180 19.00 -10.65 -3.21
N LEU A 181 20.16 -11.09 -2.72
CA LEU A 181 20.71 -12.42 -2.96
C LEU A 181 20.50 -13.27 -1.72
N TYR A 182 19.71 -14.34 -1.84
CA TYR A 182 19.53 -15.32 -0.77
C TYR A 182 20.18 -16.64 -1.19
N GLU A 183 21.15 -17.10 -0.42
CA GLU A 183 21.85 -18.36 -0.71
C GLU A 183 20.91 -19.57 -0.60
N VAL A 184 20.91 -20.44 -1.61
CA VAL A 184 20.09 -21.65 -1.64
C VAL A 184 20.84 -22.79 -0.95
N ARG A 185 20.59 -22.97 0.34
CA ARG A 185 21.11 -24.13 1.11
C ARG A 185 20.16 -25.33 1.10
N ASN A 186 18.88 -25.06 0.90
CA ASN A 186 17.84 -26.09 0.79
C ASN A 186 16.84 -25.69 -0.32
N ALA A 187 16.98 -26.29 -1.50
CA ALA A 187 16.10 -26.02 -2.64
C ALA A 187 14.62 -26.44 -2.41
N SER A 188 14.35 -27.21 -1.36
CA SER A 188 12.99 -27.62 -0.95
C SER A 188 12.40 -26.71 0.13
N ALA A 189 13.06 -25.60 0.48
CA ALA A 189 12.53 -24.65 1.45
C ALA A 189 11.25 -23.98 0.95
N ASP A 190 10.30 -23.75 1.87
CA ASP A 190 9.03 -23.09 1.58
C ASP A 190 9.16 -21.58 1.82
N HIS A 191 9.01 -20.81 0.75
CA HIS A 191 9.06 -19.34 0.75
C HIS A 191 7.67 -18.71 0.56
N ALA A 192 6.59 -19.47 0.80
CA ALA A 192 5.24 -18.94 0.78
C ALA A 192 5.03 -17.85 1.84
N TYR A 193 4.04 -16.99 1.60
CA TYR A 193 3.65 -15.90 2.48
C TYR A 193 3.37 -16.37 3.91
N ARG A 194 3.84 -15.58 4.89
CA ARG A 194 3.58 -15.78 6.32
C ARG A 194 3.03 -14.47 6.90
N PRO A 195 1.87 -14.48 7.58
CA PRO A 195 1.22 -13.27 8.11
C PRO A 195 1.88 -12.68 9.36
N LEU A 196 3.19 -12.87 9.55
CA LEU A 196 3.99 -12.55 10.74
C LEU A 196 3.41 -11.42 11.61
N ASP A 197 2.70 -11.76 12.69
CA ASP A 197 2.16 -10.78 13.65
C ASP A 197 3.25 -10.34 14.62
N ALA A 198 4.16 -9.50 14.13
CA ALA A 198 5.30 -9.04 14.90
C ALA A 198 4.89 -8.10 16.03
N ALA A 199 3.86 -7.28 15.81
CA ALA A 199 3.36 -6.31 16.79
C ALA A 199 2.98 -6.98 18.12
N ALA A 200 2.26 -8.11 18.07
CA ALA A 200 1.82 -8.84 19.27
C ALA A 200 2.95 -9.59 20.01
N ARG A 201 4.09 -9.81 19.36
CA ARG A 201 5.25 -10.55 19.90
C ARG A 201 6.42 -9.65 20.29
N SER A 202 6.27 -8.34 20.07
CA SER A 202 7.29 -7.33 20.36
C SER A 202 6.92 -6.53 21.59
N THR A 203 7.92 -6.06 22.33
CA THR A 203 7.73 -5.19 23.49
C THR A 203 8.55 -3.91 23.31
N TYR A 204 7.95 -2.78 23.65
CA TYR A 204 8.58 -1.47 23.53
C TYR A 204 8.67 -0.81 24.91
N ASP A 205 9.89 -0.61 25.41
CA ASP A 205 10.15 0.10 26.66
C ASP A 205 11.02 1.33 26.35
N ASN A 206 10.35 2.41 25.93
CA ASN A 206 11.02 3.68 25.60
C ASN A 206 11.65 4.36 26.83
N MET A 207 11.15 4.06 28.04
CA MET A 207 11.65 4.63 29.29
C MET A 207 13.03 4.08 29.64
N ASN A 208 13.21 2.76 29.50
CA ASN A 208 14.50 2.09 29.69
C ASN A 208 15.29 1.90 28.39
N ARG A 209 14.74 2.37 27.27
CA ARG A 209 15.34 2.31 25.92
C ARG A 209 15.67 0.89 25.45
N ARG A 210 14.76 -0.05 25.76
CA ARG A 210 14.89 -1.48 25.45
C ARG A 210 13.72 -1.94 24.61
N TYR A 211 14.01 -2.74 23.61
CA TYR A 211 13.02 -3.25 22.67
C TYR A 211 13.28 -4.72 22.40
N HIS A 212 12.22 -5.51 22.42
CA HIS A 212 12.24 -6.89 21.94
C HIS A 212 11.43 -6.91 20.66
N LEU A 213 12.06 -7.25 19.54
CA LEU A 213 11.47 -7.08 18.21
C LEU A 213 11.35 -8.44 17.51
N SER A 214 10.15 -8.81 17.12
CA SER A 214 9.93 -9.86 16.12
C SER A 214 9.93 -9.27 14.72
N ALA A 215 10.26 -10.05 13.70
CA ALA A 215 10.24 -9.57 12.32
C ALA A 215 8.82 -9.48 11.75
N PHE A 216 8.53 -8.39 11.02
CA PHE A 216 7.36 -8.25 10.15
C PHE A 216 7.57 -8.93 8.81
N ALA A 217 6.47 -9.27 8.12
CA ALA A 217 6.54 -9.47 6.68
C ALA A 217 6.83 -8.11 6.01
N PRO A 218 7.69 -8.05 4.98
CA PRO A 218 7.92 -6.81 4.23
C PRO A 218 6.61 -6.18 3.73
N ASP A 219 6.54 -4.86 3.75
CA ASP A 219 5.40 -4.07 3.27
C ASP A 219 4.95 -4.47 1.85
N ALA A 220 5.90 -4.77 0.96
CA ALA A 220 5.64 -5.14 -0.42
C ALA A 220 4.94 -6.49 -0.55
N ILE A 221 5.35 -7.47 0.27
CA ILE A 221 4.73 -8.80 0.29
C ILE A 221 3.28 -8.67 0.77
N GLU A 222 3.05 -7.87 1.81
CA GLU A 222 1.70 -7.64 2.31
C GLU A 222 0.82 -6.87 1.31
N ALA A 223 1.38 -5.87 0.64
CA ALA A 223 0.70 -5.14 -0.43
C ALA A 223 0.32 -6.06 -1.60
N ASP A 224 1.22 -6.96 -2.01
CA ASP A 224 0.96 -7.94 -3.07
C ASP A 224 -0.09 -8.97 -2.65
N ARG A 225 -0.14 -9.38 -1.38
CA ARG A 225 -1.21 -10.25 -0.85
C ARG A 225 -2.55 -9.53 -0.85
N LEU A 226 -2.59 -8.29 -0.34
CA LEU A 226 -3.84 -7.53 -0.22
C LEU A 226 -4.30 -6.91 -1.55
N ARG A 227 -3.42 -6.88 -2.56
CA ARG A 227 -3.63 -6.28 -3.89
C ARG A 227 -3.76 -4.75 -3.85
N GLY A 228 -3.11 -4.08 -2.90
CA GLY A 228 -3.40 -2.68 -2.57
C GLY A 228 -2.17 -1.84 -2.18
N PHE A 229 -2.37 -0.86 -1.31
CA PHE A 229 -1.29 -0.03 -0.78
C PHE A 229 -0.31 -0.81 0.11
N ARG A 230 0.92 -0.32 0.21
CA ARG A 230 1.92 -0.71 1.21
C ARG A 230 1.54 -0.18 2.58
N TRP A 231 1.61 -1.03 3.59
CA TRP A 231 1.37 -0.68 4.99
C TRP A 231 2.71 -0.54 5.71
N THR A 232 2.70 -0.04 6.95
CA THR A 232 3.92 0.16 7.74
C THR A 232 4.43 -1.16 8.33
N ASP A 233 5.67 -1.51 8.01
CA ASP A 233 6.42 -2.71 8.41
C ASP A 233 7.57 -2.42 9.39
N TYR A 234 7.47 -1.33 10.14
CA TYR A 234 8.47 -0.92 11.13
C TYR A 234 7.87 -0.76 12.53
N HIS A 235 8.72 -0.96 13.53
CA HIS A 235 8.41 -0.80 14.94
C HIS A 235 8.69 0.64 15.40
N PRO A 236 7.80 1.22 16.22
CA PRO A 236 8.05 2.49 16.90
C PRO A 236 9.01 2.31 18.08
N SER A 237 9.76 3.37 18.39
CA SER A 237 10.64 3.41 19.56
C SER A 237 10.16 4.35 20.66
N GLY A 238 9.33 5.36 20.35
CA GLY A 238 9.04 6.46 21.27
C GLY A 238 10.25 7.34 21.63
N LEU A 239 11.36 7.28 20.89
CA LEU A 239 12.56 8.11 21.08
C LEU A 239 12.70 9.10 19.93
N TYR A 240 12.84 10.38 20.26
CA TYR A 240 13.12 11.45 19.32
C TYR A 240 14.62 11.78 19.29
N VAL A 241 15.19 11.89 18.09
CA VAL A 241 16.59 12.24 17.86
C VAL A 241 16.65 13.56 17.09
N SER A 242 17.61 14.40 17.46
CA SER A 242 17.87 15.68 16.81
C SER A 242 19.00 15.55 15.78
N LYS A 243 18.95 16.32 14.70
CA LYS A 243 20.03 16.39 13.71
C LYS A 243 21.37 16.74 14.39
N GLY A 244 22.41 15.99 14.06
CA GLY A 244 23.76 16.13 14.63
C GLY A 244 23.97 15.36 15.94
N GLU A 245 22.93 14.75 16.50
CA GLU A 245 23.05 13.92 17.70
C GLU A 245 23.74 12.58 17.38
N SER A 246 24.71 12.18 18.20
CA SER A 246 25.31 10.84 18.15
C SER A 246 24.38 9.83 18.81
N VAL A 247 24.16 8.71 18.13
CA VAL A 247 23.30 7.61 18.59
C VAL A 247 24.12 6.33 18.64
N VAL A 248 24.01 5.60 19.75
CA VAL A 248 24.66 4.30 19.96
C VAL A 248 23.59 3.27 20.30
N ILE A 249 23.50 2.21 19.52
CA ILE A 249 22.51 1.14 19.66
C ILE A 249 23.22 -0.20 19.70
N ASP A 250 22.96 -0.98 20.75
CA ASP A 250 23.36 -2.38 20.81
C ASP A 250 22.21 -3.25 20.30
N VAL A 251 22.53 -4.18 19.40
CA VAL A 251 21.62 -5.19 18.87
C VAL A 251 22.13 -6.56 19.27
N SER A 252 21.25 -7.45 19.73
CA SER A 252 21.61 -8.83 20.04
C SER A 252 20.62 -9.83 19.47
N GLY A 253 21.15 -10.93 18.92
CA GLY A 253 20.39 -12.00 18.30
C GLY A 253 20.12 -11.80 16.80
N LEU A 254 20.68 -10.77 16.17
CA LEU A 254 20.57 -10.53 14.73
C LEU A 254 21.43 -11.54 13.97
N ALA A 255 20.80 -12.29 13.07
CA ALA A 255 21.49 -13.28 12.25
C ALA A 255 22.07 -12.66 10.98
N ASP A 256 23.31 -13.04 10.65
CA ASP A 256 24.08 -12.60 9.48
C ASP A 256 24.11 -13.70 8.40
N ASP A 257 22.94 -14.26 8.09
CA ASP A 257 22.74 -15.41 7.19
C ASP A 257 21.90 -15.06 5.95
N GLY A 258 21.68 -13.77 5.70
CA GLY A 258 20.92 -13.30 4.54
C GLY A 258 20.69 -11.79 4.55
N PRO A 259 20.11 -11.25 3.46
CA PRO A 259 19.93 -9.81 3.26
C PRO A 259 18.76 -9.20 4.06
N ASP A 260 17.87 -10.02 4.60
CA ASP A 260 16.92 -9.50 5.59
C ASP A 260 17.63 -9.18 6.89
N GLY A 261 17.23 -8.09 7.53
CA GLY A 261 17.93 -7.61 8.71
C GLY A 261 17.16 -6.50 9.38
N LEU A 262 17.86 -5.79 10.27
CA LEU A 262 17.33 -4.64 10.96
C LEU A 262 17.84 -3.36 10.28
N ILE A 263 16.92 -2.51 9.84
CA ILE A 263 17.21 -1.12 9.50
C ILE A 263 16.75 -0.22 10.63
N ILE A 264 17.68 0.56 11.18
CA ILE A 264 17.38 1.65 12.10
C ILE A 264 17.03 2.88 11.27
N MET A 265 15.90 3.52 11.57
CA MET A 265 15.42 4.69 10.84
C MET A 265 15.34 5.92 11.73
N VAL A 266 15.78 7.08 11.24
CA VAL A 266 15.46 8.39 11.84
C VAL A 266 14.41 9.07 10.96
N GLY A 267 13.19 9.17 11.47
CA GLY A 267 12.00 9.57 10.72
C GLY A 267 11.22 8.36 10.17
N ASN A 268 9.94 8.59 9.85
CA ASN A 268 9.09 7.57 9.24
C ASN A 268 9.32 7.46 7.73
N LYS A 269 8.94 6.33 7.12
CA LYS A 269 8.87 6.19 5.66
C LYS A 269 8.00 7.31 5.07
N ASN A 270 8.48 7.91 3.99
CA ASN A 270 7.89 9.10 3.37
C ASN A 270 6.73 8.75 2.45
N GLY A 271 5.52 9.08 2.87
CA GLY A 271 4.31 9.01 2.07
C GLY A 271 3.74 10.37 1.66
N PHE A 272 4.40 11.49 1.99
CA PHE A 272 3.74 12.80 2.05
C PHE A 272 3.15 13.24 0.71
N PHE A 273 2.13 14.10 0.76
CA PHE A 273 1.31 14.53 -0.38
C PHE A 273 2.15 14.89 -1.61
N LYS A 274 3.23 15.64 -1.38
CA LYS A 274 4.33 15.76 -2.33
C LYS A 274 5.57 15.08 -1.77
N ARG A 275 5.82 13.83 -2.20
CA ARG A 275 7.04 13.11 -1.85
C ARG A 275 8.26 13.92 -2.28
N GLN A 276 9.07 14.32 -1.30
CA GLN A 276 10.34 15.01 -1.50
C GLN A 276 11.46 14.21 -0.83
N PRO A 277 12.69 14.18 -1.37
CA PRO A 277 13.82 13.48 -0.74
C PRO A 277 14.07 13.91 0.71
N ALA A 278 13.80 15.19 1.05
CA ALA A 278 13.91 15.70 2.42
C ALA A 278 12.94 15.01 3.42
N GLY A 279 11.88 14.38 2.92
CA GLY A 279 10.95 13.58 3.70
C GLY A 279 11.45 12.15 3.97
N ASP A 280 12.40 11.62 3.19
CA ASP A 280 12.86 10.22 3.31
C ASP A 280 13.70 10.01 4.58
N PRO A 281 13.43 8.94 5.35
CA PRO A 281 14.14 8.69 6.60
C PRO A 281 15.63 8.47 6.38
N GLN A 282 16.44 8.81 7.40
CA GLN A 282 17.82 8.31 7.42
C GLN A 282 17.76 6.82 7.74
N MET A 283 18.40 5.99 6.90
CA MET A 283 18.43 4.53 7.06
C MET A 283 19.84 4.10 7.48
N ILE A 284 19.93 3.23 8.48
CA ILE A 284 21.17 2.63 8.95
C ILE A 284 20.97 1.11 8.98
N LEU A 285 21.73 0.38 8.16
CA LEU A 285 21.79 -1.07 8.24
C LEU A 285 22.48 -1.48 9.54
N ALA A 286 21.74 -2.16 10.42
CA ALA A 286 22.28 -2.61 11.69
C ALA A 286 23.02 -3.95 11.53
N THR A 287 24.08 -4.12 12.30
CA THR A 287 24.79 -5.37 12.49
C THR A 287 24.59 -5.89 13.92
N GLU A 288 24.89 -7.17 14.15
CA GLU A 288 24.94 -7.73 15.50
C GLU A 288 25.99 -6.97 16.34
N GLY A 289 25.63 -6.65 17.58
CA GLY A 289 26.47 -5.88 18.49
C GLY A 289 26.24 -4.37 18.38
N ARG A 290 27.34 -3.61 18.46
CA ARG A 290 27.30 -2.15 18.65
C ARG A 290 27.23 -1.41 17.31
N ASN A 291 26.22 -0.57 17.16
CA ASN A 291 25.96 0.27 16.00
C ASN A 291 26.04 1.74 16.40
N GLU A 292 26.79 2.54 15.65
CA GLU A 292 27.00 3.95 15.93
C GLU A 292 26.76 4.80 14.68
N PHE A 293 26.03 5.89 14.84
CA PHE A 293 25.83 6.85 13.76
C PHE A 293 25.54 8.25 14.30
N VAL A 294 25.65 9.25 13.42
CA VAL A 294 25.21 10.62 13.69
C VAL A 294 23.92 10.86 12.92
N ALA A 295 22.91 11.41 13.60
CA ALA A 295 21.64 11.71 12.97
C ALA A 295 21.79 12.82 11.92
N SER A 296 21.41 12.55 10.67
CA SER A 296 21.46 13.53 9.58
C SER A 296 20.23 14.43 9.54
N ARG A 297 19.19 14.08 10.31
CA ARG A 297 17.90 14.78 10.40
C ARG A 297 17.25 14.61 11.76
N ASP A 298 16.25 15.44 12.01
CA ASP A 298 15.32 15.30 13.14
C ASP A 298 14.29 14.18 12.85
N GLY A 299 13.90 13.44 13.88
CA GLY A 299 12.81 12.46 13.77
C GLY A 299 12.72 11.50 14.95
N LEU A 300 11.61 10.75 15.00
CA LEU A 300 11.51 9.58 15.87
C LEU A 300 12.38 8.44 15.32
N LEU A 301 12.98 7.65 16.20
CA LEU A 301 13.63 6.40 15.83
C LEU A 301 12.57 5.33 15.54
N TYR A 302 12.80 4.55 14.49
CA TYR A 302 12.02 3.35 14.17
C TYR A 302 12.94 2.19 13.83
N PHE A 303 12.42 0.97 13.94
CA PHE A 303 13.14 -0.26 13.65
C PHE A 303 12.38 -1.07 12.60
N GLU A 304 12.88 -1.09 11.37
CA GLU A 304 12.37 -1.96 10.31
C GLU A 304 13.11 -3.30 10.41
N TYR A 305 12.46 -4.28 11.05
CA TYR A 305 12.97 -5.64 11.16
C TYR A 305 12.05 -6.58 10.40
N ILE A 306 12.56 -7.17 9.32
CA ILE A 306 11.75 -7.90 8.34
C ILE A 306 12.21 -9.34 8.14
N ASP A 307 11.28 -10.19 7.74
CA ASP A 307 11.52 -11.55 7.27
C ASP A 307 10.70 -11.79 6.00
N SER A 308 11.38 -11.78 4.86
CA SER A 308 10.78 -12.04 3.55
C SER A 308 10.37 -13.50 3.36
N GLY A 309 10.86 -14.40 4.21
CA GLY A 309 10.72 -15.84 4.05
C GLY A 309 11.81 -16.49 3.19
N PHE A 310 12.68 -15.72 2.53
CA PHE A 310 13.78 -16.25 1.70
C PHE A 310 15.08 -16.57 2.45
N ASN A 311 15.21 -16.15 3.71
CA ASN A 311 16.37 -16.49 4.53
C ASN A 311 16.45 -18.01 4.77
N GLU A 312 17.66 -18.53 5.03
CA GLU A 312 17.85 -19.94 5.39
C GLU A 312 16.94 -20.35 6.55
N ARG A 313 16.80 -19.45 7.52
CA ARG A 313 16.00 -19.66 8.73
C ARG A 313 15.04 -18.49 8.93
N PRO A 314 13.80 -18.76 9.40
CA PRO A 314 12.91 -17.70 9.83
C PRO A 314 13.60 -16.80 10.85
N ARG A 315 13.42 -15.49 10.71
CA ARG A 315 14.04 -14.52 11.61
C ARG A 315 13.48 -14.70 13.02
N ARG A 316 14.38 -14.76 14.00
CA ARG A 316 14.04 -14.87 15.43
C ARG A 316 13.80 -13.47 16.00
N SER A 317 13.18 -13.38 17.17
CA SER A 317 13.15 -12.09 17.85
C SER A 317 14.56 -11.66 18.25
N ILE A 318 14.80 -10.35 18.19
CA ILE A 318 16.06 -9.69 18.57
C ILE A 318 15.81 -8.72 19.72
N ASP A 319 16.86 -8.41 20.46
CA ASP A 319 16.84 -7.35 21.46
C ASP A 319 17.64 -6.14 20.97
N VAL A 320 17.08 -4.95 21.17
CA VAL A 320 17.68 -3.66 20.80
C VAL A 320 17.74 -2.77 22.04
N SER A 321 18.90 -2.18 22.31
CA SER A 321 19.13 -1.27 23.43
C SER A 321 19.77 0.04 22.95
N VAL A 322 19.07 1.17 23.08
CA VAL A 322 19.64 2.48 22.75
C VAL A 322 20.45 3.00 23.94
N ARG A 323 21.79 2.98 23.81
CA ARG A 323 22.74 3.34 24.88
C ARG A 323 22.94 4.84 24.98
N GLU A 324 23.08 5.51 23.85
CA GLU A 324 23.34 6.94 23.75
C GLU A 324 22.46 7.56 22.65
N GLY A 325 22.16 8.84 22.81
CA GLY A 325 21.23 9.56 21.92
C GLY A 325 19.77 9.18 22.15
N GLY A 326 18.87 9.98 21.58
CA GLY A 326 17.42 9.80 21.68
C GLY A 326 16.87 10.28 23.02
N ARG A 327 15.91 11.20 22.97
CA ARG A 327 15.10 11.61 24.13
C ARG A 327 13.73 10.94 24.07
N PRO A 328 13.19 10.38 25.17
CA PRO A 328 11.83 9.87 25.17
C PRO A 328 10.81 10.97 24.83
N ALA A 329 9.88 10.63 23.94
CA ALA A 329 8.66 11.39 23.69
C ALA A 329 7.49 10.74 24.47
N PRO A 330 6.36 11.45 24.69
CA PRO A 330 5.15 10.80 25.18
C PRO A 330 4.73 9.70 24.19
N PHE A 331 4.73 8.47 24.67
CA PHE A 331 4.55 7.26 23.86
C PHE A 331 3.48 6.38 24.49
N TYR A 332 2.29 6.34 23.88
CA TYR A 332 1.19 5.51 24.35
C TYR A 332 1.16 4.19 23.59
N ILE A 333 1.11 3.07 24.32
CA ILE A 333 0.96 1.73 23.76
C ILE A 333 -0.35 1.13 24.26
N GLU A 334 -1.24 0.80 23.32
CA GLU A 334 -2.53 0.16 23.62
C GLU A 334 -2.35 -1.12 24.45
N GLY A 335 -3.12 -1.25 25.53
CA GLY A 335 -3.07 -2.40 26.42
C GLY A 335 -1.86 -2.47 27.34
N THR A 336 -0.87 -1.58 27.20
CA THR A 336 0.32 -1.51 28.08
C THR A 336 0.35 -0.22 28.89
N THR A 337 0.21 0.94 28.25
CA THR A 337 0.28 2.24 28.92
C THR A 337 -1.01 2.54 29.66
N THR A 338 -0.91 2.73 30.99
CA THR A 338 -2.06 3.14 31.80
C THR A 338 -2.36 4.64 31.64
N PRO A 339 -3.61 5.10 31.93
CA PRO A 339 -3.94 6.53 31.91
C PRO A 339 -3.10 7.38 32.89
N GLY A 340 -2.61 6.78 33.98
CA GLY A 340 -1.72 7.44 34.94
C GLY A 340 -0.33 7.68 34.35
N GLU A 341 0.27 6.64 33.77
CA GLU A 341 1.56 6.72 33.07
C GLU A 341 1.50 7.66 31.87
N TRP A 342 0.40 7.63 31.11
CA TRP A 342 0.20 8.56 30.00
C TRP A 342 0.27 10.02 30.44
N ARG A 343 -0.49 10.40 31.47
CA ARG A 343 -0.45 11.76 32.03
C ARG A 343 0.92 12.12 32.58
N ALA A 344 1.60 11.18 33.23
CA ALA A 344 2.95 11.39 33.73
C ALA A 344 3.95 11.63 32.59
N MET A 345 3.87 10.88 31.49
CA MET A 345 4.70 11.09 30.30
C MET A 345 4.41 12.44 29.63
N LEU A 346 3.14 12.82 29.49
CA LEU A 346 2.74 14.13 28.96
C LEU A 346 3.33 15.30 29.77
N GLN A 347 3.46 15.15 31.09
CA GLN A 347 4.06 16.15 31.98
C GLN A 347 5.59 16.11 31.93
N ARG A 348 6.18 14.90 32.00
CA ARG A 348 7.62 14.69 32.04
C ARG A 348 8.31 15.12 30.74
N TYR A 349 7.65 14.90 29.62
CA TYR A 349 8.16 15.19 28.27
C TYR A 349 7.34 16.30 27.61
N ALA A 350 7.10 17.38 28.36
CA ALA A 350 6.30 18.52 27.90
C ALA A 350 6.94 19.30 26.75
N ASP A 351 8.27 19.21 26.61
CA ASP A 351 9.07 19.84 25.55
C ASP A 351 9.28 18.93 24.32
N ALA A 352 8.76 17.69 24.33
CA ALA A 352 8.88 16.80 23.19
C ALA A 352 8.15 17.39 21.97
N PRO A 353 8.78 17.41 20.77
CA PRO A 353 8.18 18.02 19.59
C PRO A 353 7.04 17.17 19.02
N LEU A 354 7.10 15.85 19.22
CA LEU A 354 6.18 14.86 18.69
C LEU A 354 5.58 14.03 19.83
N ILE A 355 4.43 13.44 19.53
CA ILE A 355 3.74 12.47 20.36
C ILE A 355 3.35 11.28 19.51
N GLU A 356 3.45 10.08 20.07
CA GLU A 356 3.16 8.84 19.35
C GLU A 356 2.19 7.95 20.14
N MET A 357 1.15 7.48 19.47
CA MET A 357 0.12 6.59 20.04
C MET A 357 0.00 5.35 19.15
N VAL A 358 0.23 4.17 19.72
CA VAL A 358 0.40 2.92 18.97
C VAL A 358 -0.65 1.91 19.42
N GLY A 359 -1.42 1.43 18.45
CA GLY A 359 -2.28 0.25 18.58
C GLY A 359 -1.66 -0.96 17.90
N ARG A 360 -2.40 -2.07 17.89
CA ARG A 360 -1.97 -3.29 17.20
C ARG A 360 -1.81 -3.11 15.69
N ARG A 361 -2.76 -2.42 15.05
CA ARG A 361 -2.84 -2.25 13.58
C ARG A 361 -2.84 -0.80 13.12
N THR A 362 -2.63 0.12 14.04
CA THR A 362 -2.67 1.58 13.80
C THR A 362 -1.60 2.27 14.60
N MET A 363 -1.16 3.41 14.11
CA MET A 363 -0.21 4.29 14.79
C MET A 363 -0.52 5.73 14.46
N PHE A 364 -0.31 6.64 15.40
CA PHE A 364 -0.48 8.09 15.19
C PHE A 364 0.80 8.80 15.61
N THR A 365 1.35 9.61 14.70
CA THR A 365 2.45 10.54 15.00
C THR A 365 2.04 11.95 14.63
N VAL A 366 1.93 12.81 15.64
CA VAL A 366 1.55 14.22 15.45
C VAL A 366 2.45 15.13 16.27
N ALA A 367 2.48 16.42 15.95
CA ALA A 367 3.14 17.41 16.79
C ALA A 367 2.48 17.46 18.17
N ARG A 368 3.29 17.62 19.23
CA ARG A 368 2.78 17.73 20.60
C ARG A 368 1.76 18.86 20.74
N THR A 369 2.06 19.99 20.12
CA THR A 369 1.17 21.17 20.08
C THR A 369 -0.18 20.89 19.44
N MET A 370 -0.25 19.97 18.46
CA MET A 370 -1.49 19.60 17.79
C MET A 370 -2.34 18.69 18.67
N TYR A 371 -1.72 17.76 19.39
CA TYR A 371 -2.40 16.94 20.38
C TYR A 371 -2.96 17.78 21.55
N ASP A 372 -2.21 18.77 22.02
CA ASP A 372 -2.71 19.66 23.08
C ASP A 372 -3.90 20.52 22.57
N LYS A 373 -3.84 21.01 21.32
CA LYS A 373 -4.95 21.72 20.65
C LYS A 373 -6.19 20.83 20.47
N SER A 374 -6.02 19.52 20.34
CA SER A 374 -7.11 18.56 20.26
C SER A 374 -7.78 18.28 21.62
N GLY A 375 -7.46 19.06 22.66
CA GLY A 375 -8.00 18.87 23.99
C GLY A 375 -7.45 17.62 24.69
N ALA A 376 -6.27 17.16 24.28
CA ALA A 376 -5.62 15.95 24.78
C ALA A 376 -6.54 14.71 24.69
N ALA A 377 -6.98 14.42 23.47
CA ALA A 377 -7.85 13.28 23.19
C ALA A 377 -7.36 11.97 23.83
N ASP A 378 -8.29 11.16 24.32
CA ASP A 378 -7.97 9.86 24.91
C ASP A 378 -7.42 8.90 23.84
N PRO A 379 -6.14 8.48 23.92
CA PRO A 379 -5.54 7.60 22.93
C PRO A 379 -6.26 6.26 22.82
N ALA A 380 -6.79 5.71 23.93
CA ALA A 380 -7.49 4.43 23.92
C ALA A 380 -8.80 4.52 23.13
N ALA A 381 -9.55 5.62 23.32
CA ALA A 381 -10.80 5.85 22.60
C ALA A 381 -10.58 6.04 21.10
N LEU A 382 -9.53 6.78 20.72
CA LEU A 382 -9.14 6.99 19.33
C LEU A 382 -8.73 5.68 18.65
N LEU A 383 -7.75 4.96 19.23
CA LEU A 383 -7.24 3.72 18.66
C LEU A 383 -8.35 2.66 18.55
N GLY A 384 -9.16 2.52 19.60
CA GLY A 384 -10.30 1.61 19.60
C GLY A 384 -11.39 2.00 18.59
N TYR A 385 -11.60 3.29 18.31
CA TYR A 385 -12.51 3.73 17.24
C TYR A 385 -11.99 3.30 15.86
N VAL A 386 -10.73 3.63 15.55
CA VAL A 386 -10.13 3.29 14.26
C VAL A 386 -10.06 1.77 14.05
N GLN A 387 -9.75 1.01 15.11
CA GLN A 387 -9.75 -0.45 15.05
C GLN A 387 -11.13 -1.02 14.70
N ARG A 388 -12.24 -0.43 15.17
CA ARG A 388 -13.59 -0.84 14.76
C ARG A 388 -13.83 -0.59 13.27
N ILE A 389 -13.40 0.56 12.75
CA ILE A 389 -13.52 0.87 11.31
C ILE A 389 -12.72 -0.12 10.48
N MET A 390 -11.48 -0.41 10.87
CA MET A 390 -10.66 -1.43 10.22
C MET A 390 -11.34 -2.79 10.24
N GLY A 391 -12.01 -3.17 11.34
CA GLY A 391 -12.82 -4.38 11.40
C GLY A 391 -13.96 -4.40 10.37
N TYR A 392 -14.66 -3.28 10.16
CA TYR A 392 -15.67 -3.18 9.10
C TYR A 392 -15.05 -3.28 7.69
N HIS A 393 -13.86 -2.73 7.48
CA HIS A 393 -13.18 -2.87 6.20
C HIS A 393 -12.65 -4.29 5.97
N ASP A 394 -12.18 -4.97 7.03
CA ASP A 394 -11.81 -6.39 7.00
C ASP A 394 -13.01 -7.24 6.53
N GLU A 395 -14.23 -6.94 7.00
CA GLU A 395 -15.45 -7.64 6.52
C GLU A 395 -15.67 -7.47 5.02
N VAL A 396 -15.59 -6.24 4.50
CA VAL A 396 -15.77 -5.96 3.05
C VAL A 396 -14.69 -6.68 2.23
N SER A 397 -13.45 -6.67 2.71
CA SER A 397 -12.34 -7.34 2.06
C SER A 397 -12.30 -8.86 2.30
N GLY A 398 -13.21 -9.41 3.11
CA GLY A 398 -13.20 -10.83 3.47
C GLY A 398 -11.94 -11.27 4.20
N LEU A 399 -11.37 -10.41 5.04
CA LEU A 399 -10.22 -10.71 5.90
C LEU A 399 -10.71 -11.32 7.23
N ASP A 400 -11.25 -12.53 7.18
CA ASP A 400 -11.89 -13.22 8.31
C ASP A 400 -11.01 -14.30 8.98
N GLY A 401 -9.77 -14.46 8.51
CA GLY A 401 -8.84 -15.47 9.00
C GLY A 401 -9.14 -16.89 8.52
N SER A 402 -9.99 -17.09 7.50
CA SER A 402 -10.28 -18.43 6.96
C SER A 402 -9.08 -19.11 6.31
N SER A 403 -8.05 -18.34 5.94
CA SER A 403 -6.78 -18.79 5.37
C SER A 403 -5.66 -17.79 5.69
N ALA A 404 -4.41 -18.16 5.41
CA ALA A 404 -3.29 -17.22 5.50
C ALA A 404 -3.48 -16.00 4.57
N LEU A 405 -4.08 -16.21 3.39
CA LEU A 405 -4.40 -15.12 2.44
C LEU A 405 -5.53 -14.23 2.92
N ASP A 406 -6.39 -14.71 3.82
CA ASP A 406 -7.57 -13.99 4.31
C ASP A 406 -7.43 -13.52 5.76
N THR A 407 -6.21 -13.51 6.30
CA THR A 407 -5.95 -12.96 7.63
C THR A 407 -5.90 -11.42 7.56
N PRO A 408 -6.51 -10.69 8.52
CA PRO A 408 -6.31 -9.25 8.64
C PRO A 408 -4.83 -8.87 8.63
N SER A 409 -4.49 -7.73 8.05
CA SER A 409 -3.09 -7.32 7.99
C SER A 409 -2.46 -7.22 9.38
N PRO A 410 -1.29 -7.84 9.62
CA PRO A 410 -0.51 -7.67 10.85
C PRO A 410 0.23 -6.32 10.88
N LEU A 411 0.33 -5.64 9.73
CA LEU A 411 1.01 -4.36 9.58
C LEU A 411 0.14 -3.22 10.09
N ARG A 412 0.76 -2.04 10.27
CA ARG A 412 0.04 -0.86 10.75
C ARG A 412 -0.31 0.10 9.62
N VAL A 413 -1.44 0.77 9.75
CA VAL A 413 -1.69 2.04 9.05
C VAL A 413 -1.20 3.18 9.95
N HIS A 414 -0.27 4.00 9.46
CA HIS A 414 0.31 5.10 10.23
C HIS A 414 -0.41 6.42 9.88
N PHE A 415 -1.07 7.05 10.83
CA PHE A 415 -1.61 8.40 10.69
C PHE A 415 -0.54 9.41 11.07
N VAL A 416 -0.13 10.26 10.13
CA VAL A 416 1.00 11.17 10.31
C VAL A 416 0.58 12.60 10.01
N GLN A 417 0.90 13.54 10.91
CA GLN A 417 0.79 14.96 10.57
C GLN A 417 1.74 15.32 9.42
N ASP A 418 1.20 15.81 8.32
CA ASP A 418 2.02 16.28 7.21
C ASP A 418 2.66 17.63 7.54
N ALA A 419 3.93 17.56 7.94
CA ALA A 419 4.77 18.73 8.23
C ALA A 419 5.82 19.00 7.14
N ILE A 420 5.81 18.24 6.04
CA ILE A 420 6.80 18.33 4.95
C ILE A 420 6.21 19.07 3.75
N SER A 421 4.96 18.76 3.38
CA SER A 421 4.27 19.43 2.28
C SER A 421 3.97 20.89 2.63
N THR A 422 4.01 21.77 1.62
CA THR A 422 3.77 23.20 1.88
C THR A 422 2.30 23.47 2.17
N HIS A 423 1.99 24.58 2.86
CA HIS A 423 0.60 24.98 3.11
C HIS A 423 -0.21 25.10 1.80
N ALA A 424 0.39 25.65 0.74
CA ALA A 424 -0.24 25.77 -0.57
C ALA A 424 -0.56 24.40 -1.20
N ASP A 425 0.28 23.39 -0.96
CA ASP A 425 0.02 22.02 -1.44
C ASP A 425 -1.14 21.35 -0.70
N LEU A 426 -1.32 21.70 0.57
CA LEU A 426 -2.30 21.08 1.47
C LEU A 426 -3.60 21.86 1.60
N GLN A 427 -3.72 23.04 0.98
CA GLN A 427 -4.85 23.97 1.21
C GLN A 427 -6.22 23.36 0.86
N ASP A 428 -6.25 22.43 -0.11
CA ASP A 428 -7.46 21.77 -0.62
C ASP A 428 -7.58 20.31 -0.15
N ALA A 429 -6.64 19.85 0.70
CA ALA A 429 -6.59 18.49 1.23
C ALA A 429 -7.05 18.47 2.69
N TYR A 430 -8.12 17.72 2.99
CA TYR A 430 -8.53 17.47 4.38
C TYR A 430 -7.77 16.30 4.98
N LEU A 431 -7.80 15.15 4.31
CA LEU A 431 -7.00 13.96 4.60
C LEU A 431 -6.53 13.39 3.25
N TYR A 432 -5.55 12.50 3.28
CA TYR A 432 -5.15 11.73 2.10
C TYR A 432 -4.51 10.40 2.50
N ALA A 433 -4.68 9.38 1.68
CA ALA A 433 -4.02 8.09 1.82
C ALA A 433 -2.93 7.88 0.75
N THR A 434 -1.89 7.17 1.13
CA THR A 434 -0.73 6.84 0.29
C THR A 434 -0.05 5.60 0.85
N TYR A 435 1.07 5.18 0.26
CA TYR A 435 1.89 4.14 0.87
C TYR A 435 2.30 4.51 2.30
N TYR A 436 2.25 3.52 3.18
CA TYR A 436 2.59 3.52 4.60
C TYR A 436 1.62 4.29 5.51
N MET A 437 0.96 5.34 5.02
CA MET A 437 0.32 6.31 5.90
C MET A 437 -0.97 6.94 5.39
N ILE A 438 -1.72 7.49 6.34
CA ILE A 438 -2.77 8.47 6.12
C ILE A 438 -2.23 9.82 6.61
N GLY A 439 -2.15 10.78 5.70
CA GLY A 439 -1.71 12.13 6.00
C GLY A 439 -2.79 12.93 6.72
N LEU A 440 -2.38 13.69 7.72
CA LEU A 440 -3.20 14.63 8.48
C LEU A 440 -2.74 16.08 8.18
N PRO A 441 -3.22 16.71 7.10
CA PRO A 441 -2.93 18.10 6.76
C PRO A 441 -3.35 19.11 7.85
N LEU A 442 -2.50 20.09 8.13
CA LEU A 442 -2.87 21.29 8.87
C LEU A 442 -3.63 20.98 10.18
N ASN A 443 -4.88 21.46 10.31
CA ASN A 443 -5.71 21.26 11.50
C ASN A 443 -6.49 19.94 11.49
N SER A 444 -6.50 19.18 10.38
CA SER A 444 -7.23 17.91 10.31
C SER A 444 -6.66 16.88 11.27
N ALA A 445 -5.38 17.02 11.65
CA ALA A 445 -4.78 16.25 12.73
C ALA A 445 -5.53 16.43 14.06
N ALA A 446 -5.71 17.68 14.53
CA ALA A 446 -6.49 17.92 15.76
C ALA A 446 -7.95 17.49 15.61
N GLU A 447 -8.58 17.74 14.46
CA GLU A 447 -9.97 17.34 14.23
C GLU A 447 -10.14 15.83 14.25
N THR A 448 -9.23 15.08 13.63
CA THR A 448 -9.24 13.61 13.61
C THR A 448 -9.08 13.05 15.03
N LEU A 449 -8.29 13.72 15.88
CA LEU A 449 -8.13 13.35 17.29
C LEU A 449 -9.36 13.72 18.14
N LEU A 450 -10.05 14.83 17.82
CA LEU A 450 -11.23 15.33 18.54
C LEU A 450 -12.54 14.65 18.15
N LYS A 451 -12.67 14.24 16.88
CA LYS A 451 -13.90 13.72 16.26
C LYS A 451 -14.16 12.21 16.41
N PRO A 452 -13.31 11.31 16.97
CA PRO A 452 -13.69 9.90 17.06
C PRO A 452 -14.95 9.71 17.95
N ALA A 453 -15.28 10.72 18.77
CA ALA A 453 -16.51 10.80 19.56
C ALA A 453 -17.69 11.55 18.91
N LYS A 454 -17.56 12.14 17.69
CA LYS A 454 -18.59 12.99 17.06
C LYS A 454 -18.86 12.62 15.60
N ALA A 455 -19.85 11.74 15.42
CA ALA A 455 -20.86 11.58 14.34
C ALA A 455 -20.60 11.84 12.83
N ASP A 456 -19.51 12.47 12.38
CA ASP A 456 -19.26 12.74 10.95
C ASP A 456 -17.77 12.58 10.62
N ALA A 457 -17.40 11.34 10.26
CA ALA A 457 -16.01 10.93 10.05
C ALA A 457 -15.81 10.24 8.69
N TRP A 458 -16.65 10.56 7.69
CA TRP A 458 -16.57 9.95 6.35
C TRP A 458 -15.15 9.98 5.79
N GLY A 459 -14.44 11.11 5.93
CA GLY A 459 -13.04 11.24 5.47
C GLY A 459 -12.09 10.20 6.08
N VAL A 460 -12.21 9.90 7.37
CA VAL A 460 -11.36 8.88 8.02
C VAL A 460 -11.67 7.48 7.49
N TRP A 461 -12.96 7.16 7.29
CA TRP A 461 -13.36 5.87 6.72
C TRP A 461 -12.93 5.75 5.26
N HIS A 462 -13.04 6.84 4.50
CA HIS A 462 -12.63 6.92 3.11
C HIS A 462 -11.12 6.70 2.95
N GLU A 463 -10.28 7.44 3.68
CA GLU A 463 -8.82 7.25 3.61
C GLU A 463 -8.37 5.86 4.09
N LEU A 464 -9.00 5.34 5.16
CA LEU A 464 -8.77 3.95 5.57
C LEU A 464 -9.22 2.97 4.49
N GLY A 465 -10.29 3.25 3.75
CA GLY A 465 -10.78 2.44 2.65
C GLY A 465 -9.73 2.32 1.54
N HIS A 466 -8.99 3.38 1.22
CA HIS A 466 -7.91 3.33 0.23
C HIS A 466 -6.80 2.35 0.62
N MET A 467 -6.51 2.18 1.92
CA MET A 467 -5.53 1.18 2.40
C MET A 467 -5.98 -0.27 2.14
N TYR A 468 -7.28 -0.50 1.91
CA TYR A 468 -7.90 -1.81 1.67
C TYR A 468 -8.32 -2.02 0.20
N GLN A 469 -8.34 -0.96 -0.60
CA GLN A 469 -8.83 -0.99 -1.97
C GLN A 469 -7.93 -1.87 -2.84
N GLN A 470 -8.54 -2.74 -3.65
CA GLN A 470 -7.81 -3.65 -4.53
C GLN A 470 -7.62 -3.03 -5.91
N TRP A 471 -6.38 -3.00 -6.37
CA TRP A 471 -6.02 -2.46 -7.69
C TRP A 471 -6.51 -3.32 -8.82
N ASP A 472 -6.65 -4.63 -8.61
CA ASP A 472 -7.04 -5.59 -9.65
C ASP A 472 -8.46 -5.36 -10.23
N TRP A 473 -9.33 -4.61 -9.55
CA TRP A 473 -10.66 -4.25 -10.08
C TRP A 473 -11.02 -2.76 -9.86
N THR A 474 -10.01 -1.92 -9.64
CA THR A 474 -10.16 -0.46 -9.54
C THR A 474 -9.44 0.18 -10.73
N TRP A 475 -10.05 0.10 -11.91
CA TRP A 475 -9.52 0.73 -13.15
C TRP A 475 -9.63 2.27 -13.10
N PRO A 476 -8.97 3.02 -14.02
CA PRO A 476 -8.98 4.47 -13.99
C PRO A 476 -10.40 5.05 -13.95
N GLY A 477 -10.61 6.10 -13.16
CA GLY A 477 -11.93 6.68 -12.88
C GLY A 477 -12.70 5.99 -11.75
N LEU A 478 -12.19 4.89 -11.18
CA LEU A 478 -12.82 4.20 -10.06
C LEU A 478 -12.15 4.37 -8.70
N THR A 479 -10.97 4.99 -8.64
CA THR A 479 -10.22 5.10 -7.38
C THR A 479 -11.05 5.81 -6.29
N GLU A 480 -11.76 6.88 -6.65
CA GLU A 480 -12.69 7.58 -5.74
C GLU A 480 -14.08 6.91 -5.63
N THR A 481 -14.34 5.88 -6.44
CA THR A 481 -15.61 5.15 -6.42
C THR A 481 -15.55 3.95 -5.50
N THR A 482 -14.64 3.00 -5.75
CA THR A 482 -14.64 1.71 -5.05
C THR A 482 -14.20 1.82 -3.59
N VAL A 483 -13.42 2.85 -3.25
CA VAL A 483 -13.12 3.20 -1.85
C VAL A 483 -14.37 3.46 -1.03
N ASN A 484 -15.41 4.06 -1.64
CA ASN A 484 -16.62 4.43 -0.92
C ASN A 484 -17.57 3.23 -0.66
N ILE A 485 -17.26 2.03 -1.16
CA ILE A 485 -17.91 0.78 -0.70
C ILE A 485 -17.60 0.57 0.79
N TYR A 486 -16.35 0.81 1.19
CA TYR A 486 -15.91 0.73 2.57
C TYR A 486 -16.59 1.79 3.45
N SER A 487 -16.61 3.04 2.99
CA SER A 487 -17.25 4.15 3.70
C SER A 487 -18.76 3.93 3.89
N LEU A 488 -19.46 3.44 2.87
CA LEU A 488 -20.89 3.09 2.98
C LEU A 488 -21.12 1.95 3.97
N HIS A 489 -20.26 0.93 3.95
CA HIS A 489 -20.34 -0.18 4.90
C HIS A 489 -20.09 0.27 6.34
N ALA A 490 -19.06 1.11 6.57
CA ALA A 490 -18.78 1.70 7.87
C ALA A 490 -19.96 2.55 8.37
N LEU A 491 -20.54 3.38 7.49
CA LEU A 491 -21.75 4.16 7.78
C LEU A 491 -22.90 3.26 8.26
N GLN A 492 -23.17 2.16 7.53
CA GLN A 492 -24.21 1.20 7.91
C GLN A 492 -23.92 0.53 9.25
N ARG A 493 -22.68 0.09 9.48
CA ARG A 493 -22.29 -0.65 10.70
C ARG A 493 -22.30 0.22 11.95
N LEU A 494 -21.87 1.47 11.83
CA LEU A 494 -21.86 2.40 12.95
C LEU A 494 -23.26 2.91 13.31
N GLY A 495 -24.21 2.89 12.36
CA GLY A 495 -25.54 3.46 12.57
C GLY A 495 -25.49 4.96 12.91
N THR A 496 -24.47 5.68 12.43
CA THR A 496 -24.28 7.11 12.74
C THR A 496 -25.45 7.95 12.25
N PRO A 497 -25.73 9.13 12.85
CA PRO A 497 -26.79 10.02 12.38
C PRO A 497 -26.45 10.73 11.06
N MET A 498 -25.27 10.50 10.49
CA MET A 498 -24.85 11.06 9.22
C MET A 498 -25.72 10.54 8.07
N VAL A 499 -26.20 11.44 7.22
CA VAL A 499 -26.96 11.07 6.02
C VAL A 499 -25.98 10.56 4.96
N SER A 500 -26.34 9.47 4.27
CA SER A 500 -25.52 8.94 3.18
C SER A 500 -25.27 10.00 2.10
N PRO A 501 -24.03 10.16 1.61
CA PRO A 501 -23.73 11.02 0.47
C PRO A 501 -24.55 10.70 -0.78
N LEU A 502 -25.05 9.45 -0.94
CA LEU A 502 -25.92 9.10 -2.07
C LEU A 502 -27.28 9.83 -2.06
N LEU A 503 -27.71 10.31 -0.89
CA LEU A 503 -28.95 11.09 -0.72
C LEU A 503 -28.73 12.60 -0.87
N GLN A 504 -27.48 13.05 -1.04
CA GLN A 504 -27.16 14.46 -1.25
C GLN A 504 -27.70 14.94 -2.61
N VAL A 505 -28.38 16.09 -2.61
CA VAL A 505 -28.84 16.78 -3.81
C VAL A 505 -27.65 17.41 -4.53
N ALA A 506 -27.47 17.09 -5.81
CA ALA A 506 -26.26 17.43 -6.56
C ALA A 506 -26.51 17.93 -7.99
N ASP A 507 -27.75 17.96 -8.47
CA ASP A 507 -28.04 18.56 -9.76
C ASP A 507 -28.03 20.09 -9.71
N THR A 508 -27.77 20.72 -10.86
CA THR A 508 -27.71 22.19 -11.00
C THR A 508 -29.00 22.91 -10.62
N ARG A 509 -30.13 22.19 -10.57
CA ARG A 509 -31.45 22.72 -10.20
C ARG A 509 -31.79 22.49 -8.72
N GLY A 510 -30.96 21.79 -7.96
CA GLY A 510 -31.15 21.55 -6.53
C GLY A 510 -32.38 20.68 -6.20
N ARG A 511 -32.71 19.69 -7.05
CA ARG A 511 -33.90 18.84 -6.92
C ARG A 511 -33.63 17.34 -6.94
N LYS A 512 -32.46 16.89 -7.40
CA LYS A 512 -32.14 15.49 -7.63
C LYS A 512 -30.92 15.08 -6.82
N ASN A 513 -31.06 13.99 -6.08
CA ASN A 513 -29.93 13.37 -5.41
C ASN A 513 -29.19 12.40 -6.34
N ARG A 514 -28.08 11.82 -5.88
CA ARG A 514 -27.27 10.89 -6.68
C ARG A 514 -28.01 9.61 -7.07
N LEU A 515 -28.99 9.15 -6.29
CA LEU A 515 -29.88 8.03 -6.68
C LEU A 515 -30.82 8.43 -7.84
N ASP A 516 -31.35 9.65 -7.82
CA ASP A 516 -32.15 10.19 -8.93
C ASP A 516 -31.30 10.34 -10.20
N LEU A 517 -30.05 10.80 -10.06
CA LEU A 517 -29.11 10.93 -11.18
C LEU A 517 -28.73 9.56 -11.76
N ALA A 518 -28.53 8.54 -10.93
CA ALA A 518 -28.35 7.17 -11.39
C ALA A 518 -29.56 6.64 -12.18
N THR A 519 -30.78 6.93 -11.70
CA THR A 519 -32.01 6.58 -12.41
C THR A 519 -32.07 7.25 -13.79
N LEU A 520 -31.68 8.53 -13.89
CA LEU A 520 -31.60 9.23 -15.16
C LEU A 520 -30.55 8.61 -16.09
N TYR A 521 -29.37 8.26 -15.56
CA TYR A 521 -28.31 7.62 -16.31
C TYR A 521 -28.77 6.28 -16.92
N LEU A 522 -29.45 5.43 -16.13
CA LEU A 522 -30.01 4.14 -16.55
C LEU A 522 -31.19 4.26 -17.52
N ALA A 523 -31.83 5.44 -17.62
CA ALA A 523 -32.89 5.71 -18.58
C ALA A 523 -32.38 6.14 -19.97
N GLN A 524 -31.09 6.48 -20.11
CA GLN A 524 -30.52 6.90 -21.39
C GLN A 524 -30.54 5.76 -22.43
N PRO A 525 -30.72 6.03 -23.73
CA PRO A 525 -30.69 4.99 -24.77
C PRO A 525 -29.27 4.49 -25.07
N SER A 526 -28.26 5.35 -24.88
CA SER A 526 -26.84 5.05 -24.99
C SER A 526 -26.14 5.58 -23.75
N ARG A 527 -25.22 4.79 -23.20
CA ARG A 527 -24.43 5.13 -22.02
C ARG A 527 -23.12 4.34 -22.00
N ASN A 528 -22.10 4.95 -21.43
CA ASN A 528 -20.78 4.37 -21.26
C ASN A 528 -20.31 4.58 -19.81
N PHE A 529 -20.23 3.50 -19.04
CA PHE A 529 -19.83 3.57 -17.64
C PHE A 529 -18.39 4.08 -17.47
N LEU A 530 -17.56 3.88 -18.49
CA LEU A 530 -16.13 4.21 -18.48
C LEU A 530 -15.86 5.68 -18.87
N ASP A 531 -16.89 6.44 -19.24
CA ASP A 531 -16.74 7.83 -19.69
C ASP A 531 -17.57 8.78 -18.81
N ASP A 532 -16.90 9.67 -18.09
CA ASP A 532 -17.53 10.68 -17.23
C ASP A 532 -18.52 11.56 -17.99
N ALA A 533 -18.27 11.82 -19.29
CA ALA A 533 -19.18 12.60 -20.12
C ALA A 533 -20.52 11.90 -20.40
N SER A 534 -20.60 10.58 -20.16
CA SER A 534 -21.84 9.82 -20.31
C SER A 534 -22.82 10.04 -19.14
N PHE A 535 -22.39 10.63 -18.03
CA PHE A 535 -23.22 10.81 -16.84
C PHE A 535 -24.02 12.13 -16.90
N PRO A 536 -25.26 12.17 -16.36
CA PRO A 536 -26.11 13.37 -16.39
C PRO A 536 -25.45 14.62 -15.79
N VAL A 537 -24.55 14.42 -14.83
CA VAL A 537 -23.70 15.45 -14.23
C VAL A 537 -22.29 14.85 -14.14
N PRO A 538 -21.37 15.18 -15.07
CA PRO A 538 -20.05 14.55 -15.12
C PRO A 538 -19.24 14.68 -13.82
N SER A 539 -19.36 15.80 -13.10
CA SER A 539 -18.70 15.99 -11.80
C SER A 539 -19.23 15.06 -10.68
N GLU A 540 -20.35 14.38 -10.91
CA GLU A 540 -20.95 13.42 -9.98
C GLU A 540 -20.77 11.96 -10.46
N ALA A 541 -19.99 11.73 -11.52
CA ALA A 541 -19.81 10.40 -12.12
C ALA A 541 -19.39 9.36 -11.08
N LEU A 542 -18.43 9.65 -10.20
CA LEU A 542 -17.97 8.72 -9.16
C LEU A 542 -19.12 8.26 -8.24
N TRP A 543 -19.99 9.17 -7.83
CA TRP A 543 -21.11 8.86 -6.92
C TRP A 543 -22.20 8.08 -7.64
N ILE A 544 -22.43 8.38 -8.92
CA ILE A 544 -23.37 7.63 -9.74
C ILE A 544 -22.84 6.22 -10.03
N ARG A 545 -21.54 6.05 -10.25
CA ARG A 545 -20.90 4.73 -10.35
C ARG A 545 -21.03 3.95 -9.04
N LEU A 546 -20.86 4.61 -7.89
CA LEU A 546 -21.02 3.98 -6.58
C LEU A 546 -22.42 3.36 -6.39
N VAL A 547 -23.47 3.92 -7.01
CA VAL A 547 -24.81 3.34 -6.98
C VAL A 547 -24.84 1.92 -7.59
N MET A 548 -24.09 1.65 -8.66
CA MET A 548 -23.98 0.29 -9.23
C MET A 548 -23.41 -0.70 -8.20
N TYR A 549 -22.33 -0.32 -7.53
CA TYR A 549 -21.69 -1.15 -6.51
C TYR A 549 -22.63 -1.37 -5.32
N GLU A 550 -23.27 -0.31 -4.84
CA GLU A 550 -24.22 -0.42 -3.73
C GLU A 550 -25.45 -1.28 -4.09
N GLN A 551 -25.94 -1.24 -5.34
CA GLN A 551 -26.98 -2.15 -5.82
C GLN A 551 -26.55 -3.62 -5.74
N LEU A 552 -25.31 -3.95 -6.14
CA LEU A 552 -24.76 -5.29 -6.00
C LEU A 552 -24.72 -5.71 -4.52
N ARG A 553 -24.21 -4.85 -3.63
CA ARG A 553 -24.15 -5.11 -2.20
C ARG A 553 -25.52 -5.39 -1.59
N ARG A 554 -26.50 -4.53 -1.88
CA ARG A 554 -27.87 -4.65 -1.37
C ARG A 554 -28.58 -5.89 -1.91
N ALA A 555 -28.36 -6.22 -3.17
CA ALA A 555 -29.01 -7.37 -3.82
C ALA A 555 -28.40 -8.72 -3.44
N LEU A 556 -27.08 -8.79 -3.30
CA LEU A 556 -26.31 -10.03 -3.13
C LEU A 556 -25.85 -10.26 -1.67
N GLY A 557 -26.08 -9.27 -0.81
CA GLY A 557 -25.69 -9.26 0.60
C GLY A 557 -24.25 -8.83 0.84
N ASP A 558 -23.94 -8.49 2.09
CA ASP A 558 -22.63 -7.95 2.50
C ASP A 558 -21.46 -8.89 2.20
N GLY A 559 -21.70 -10.20 2.10
CA GLY A 559 -20.67 -11.19 1.76
C GLY A 559 -20.24 -11.20 0.29
N PHE A 560 -20.91 -10.47 -0.61
CA PHE A 560 -20.55 -10.44 -2.03
C PHE A 560 -19.13 -9.90 -2.27
N TYR A 561 -18.82 -8.73 -1.72
CA TYR A 561 -17.49 -8.15 -1.87
C TYR A 561 -16.42 -8.98 -1.17
N ALA A 562 -16.73 -9.54 0.01
CA ALA A 562 -15.80 -10.45 0.69
C ALA A 562 -15.37 -11.61 -0.23
N ARG A 563 -16.32 -12.24 -0.95
CA ARG A 563 -16.02 -13.32 -1.92
C ARG A 563 -15.24 -12.82 -3.13
N LEU A 564 -15.57 -11.64 -3.66
CA LEU A 564 -14.85 -11.04 -4.77
C LEU A 564 -13.39 -10.75 -4.41
N HIS A 565 -13.17 -10.15 -3.24
CA HIS A 565 -11.83 -9.87 -2.70
C HIS A 565 -11.00 -11.14 -2.53
N LYS A 566 -11.60 -12.19 -1.94
CA LYS A 566 -10.96 -13.52 -1.80
C LYS A 566 -10.57 -14.09 -3.17
N SER A 567 -11.43 -13.96 -4.17
CA SER A 567 -11.15 -14.42 -5.53
C SER A 567 -9.93 -13.73 -6.14
N TYR A 568 -9.77 -12.41 -5.96
CA TYR A 568 -8.60 -11.68 -6.44
C TYR A 568 -7.32 -11.98 -5.65
N ARG A 569 -7.40 -12.27 -4.35
CA ARG A 569 -6.22 -12.72 -3.59
C ARG A 569 -5.77 -14.12 -3.99
N LEU A 570 -6.71 -15.02 -4.28
CA LEU A 570 -6.41 -16.38 -4.70
C LEU A 570 -5.92 -16.45 -6.16
N HIS A 571 -6.43 -15.57 -7.02
CA HIS A 571 -6.08 -15.49 -8.43
C HIS A 571 -5.67 -14.05 -8.79
N PRO A 572 -4.50 -13.59 -8.35
CA PRO A 572 -4.04 -12.23 -8.65
C PRO A 572 -3.95 -11.97 -10.15
N LEU A 573 -4.20 -10.74 -10.60
CA LEU A 573 -3.95 -10.39 -12.00
C LEU A 573 -2.45 -10.44 -12.31
N THR A 574 -2.12 -11.10 -13.42
CA THR A 574 -0.76 -11.15 -13.98
C THR A 574 -0.50 -9.98 -14.92
N GLN A 575 0.75 -9.80 -15.34
CA GLN A 575 1.11 -8.80 -16.36
C GLN A 575 0.36 -9.01 -17.68
N ALA A 576 0.11 -10.27 -18.07
CA ALA A 576 -0.61 -10.60 -19.31
C ALA A 576 -2.10 -10.23 -19.27
N GLU A 577 -2.67 -10.09 -18.07
CA GLU A 577 -4.07 -9.76 -17.84
C GLU A 577 -4.27 -8.25 -17.62
N ASP A 578 -3.24 -7.44 -17.82
CA ASP A 578 -3.30 -5.99 -17.65
C ASP A 578 -4.08 -5.26 -18.76
N GLY A 579 -4.43 -4.01 -18.44
CA GLY A 579 -5.14 -3.08 -19.30
C GLY A 579 -6.60 -2.91 -18.90
N ASP A 580 -7.06 -1.65 -18.85
CA ASP A 580 -8.39 -1.27 -18.36
C ASP A 580 -9.53 -2.13 -18.95
N ARG A 581 -9.43 -2.45 -20.25
CA ARG A 581 -10.43 -3.31 -20.91
C ARG A 581 -10.44 -4.73 -20.34
N ASN A 582 -9.28 -5.34 -20.16
CA ASN A 582 -9.14 -6.69 -19.63
C ASN A 582 -9.59 -6.74 -18.16
N GLU A 583 -9.22 -5.74 -17.37
CA GLU A 583 -9.65 -5.65 -15.97
C GLU A 583 -11.17 -5.55 -15.83
N VAL A 584 -11.84 -4.78 -16.69
CA VAL A 584 -13.31 -4.74 -16.74
C VAL A 584 -13.90 -6.11 -17.08
N GLN A 585 -13.35 -6.81 -18.08
CA GLN A 585 -13.85 -8.14 -18.46
C GLN A 585 -13.66 -9.16 -17.32
N ILE A 586 -12.49 -9.15 -16.69
CA ILE A 586 -12.17 -10.05 -15.58
C ILE A 586 -13.05 -9.73 -14.36
N PHE A 587 -13.29 -8.45 -14.08
CA PHE A 587 -14.23 -8.04 -13.03
C PHE A 587 -15.63 -8.57 -13.29
N VAL A 588 -16.15 -8.43 -14.51
CA VAL A 588 -17.48 -8.94 -14.88
C VAL A 588 -17.57 -10.45 -14.67
N LEU A 589 -16.58 -11.20 -15.16
CA LEU A 589 -16.50 -12.66 -14.98
C LEU A 589 -16.43 -13.05 -13.49
N ARG A 590 -15.51 -12.44 -12.73
CA ARG A 590 -15.31 -12.77 -11.31
C ARG A 590 -16.47 -12.32 -10.44
N ALA A 591 -17.15 -11.23 -10.77
CA ALA A 591 -18.40 -10.84 -10.11
C ALA A 591 -19.50 -11.88 -10.35
N CYS A 592 -19.63 -12.43 -11.56
CA CYS A 592 -20.58 -13.51 -11.83
C CYS A 592 -20.26 -14.76 -11.00
N ILE A 593 -18.99 -15.16 -10.94
CA ILE A 593 -18.51 -16.29 -10.13
C ILE A 593 -18.78 -16.04 -8.63
N ALA A 594 -18.41 -14.86 -8.11
CA ALA A 594 -18.60 -14.51 -6.71
C ALA A 594 -20.07 -14.39 -6.31
N ALA A 595 -20.95 -13.99 -7.24
CA ALA A 595 -22.40 -13.96 -7.04
C ALA A 595 -23.06 -15.34 -7.24
N ASN A 596 -22.37 -16.27 -7.92
CA ASN A 596 -22.95 -17.49 -8.47
C ASN A 596 -24.20 -17.20 -9.33
N LEU A 597 -24.14 -16.12 -10.12
CA LEU A 597 -25.23 -15.62 -10.96
C LEU A 597 -24.65 -15.03 -12.25
N ASP A 598 -25.40 -15.14 -13.34
CA ASP A 598 -25.08 -14.42 -14.58
C ASP A 598 -25.49 -12.95 -14.45
N LEU A 599 -24.50 -12.08 -14.20
CA LEU A 599 -24.67 -10.63 -14.06
C LEU A 599 -24.42 -9.87 -15.37
N THR A 600 -24.29 -10.56 -16.50
CA THR A 600 -23.97 -9.95 -17.80
C THR A 600 -24.97 -8.84 -18.17
N GLU A 601 -26.25 -9.09 -17.98
CA GLU A 601 -27.31 -8.12 -18.28
C GLU A 601 -27.28 -6.92 -17.32
N PHE A 602 -26.96 -7.15 -16.04
CA PHE A 602 -26.80 -6.07 -15.07
C PHE A 602 -25.68 -5.11 -15.46
N PHE A 603 -24.50 -5.64 -15.82
CA PHE A 603 -23.37 -4.81 -16.25
C PHE A 603 -23.63 -4.12 -17.60
N SER A 604 -24.23 -4.83 -18.56
CA SER A 604 -24.63 -4.24 -19.84
C SER A 604 -25.60 -3.07 -19.65
N ARG A 605 -26.55 -3.19 -18.71
CA ARG A 605 -27.47 -2.12 -18.33
C ARG A 605 -26.79 -0.94 -17.67
N TRP A 606 -25.72 -1.13 -16.93
CA TRP A 606 -24.94 -0.02 -16.39
C TRP A 606 -24.00 0.62 -17.42
N GLY A 607 -23.92 0.09 -18.63
CA GLY A 607 -23.07 0.59 -19.70
C GLY A 607 -21.62 0.12 -19.58
N LEU A 608 -21.37 -0.97 -18.85
CA LEU A 608 -20.07 -1.66 -18.86
C LEU A 608 -20.00 -2.57 -20.09
N PRO A 609 -18.92 -2.51 -20.88
CA PRO A 609 -18.75 -3.39 -22.02
C PRO A 609 -18.54 -4.83 -21.54
N VAL A 610 -19.35 -5.75 -22.06
CA VAL A 610 -19.13 -7.21 -21.90
C VAL A 610 -18.95 -7.81 -23.28
N ASP A 611 -17.71 -8.19 -23.59
CA ASP A 611 -17.34 -8.68 -24.91
C ASP A 611 -17.76 -10.14 -25.15
N THR A 612 -17.62 -10.59 -26.40
CA THR A 612 -18.06 -11.91 -26.84
C THR A 612 -17.35 -13.03 -26.09
N ALA A 613 -16.04 -12.89 -25.82
CA ALA A 613 -15.25 -13.89 -25.11
C ALA A 613 -15.71 -14.03 -23.66
N THR A 614 -15.94 -12.90 -22.99
CA THR A 614 -16.45 -12.86 -21.61
C THR A 614 -17.85 -13.45 -21.50
N ARG A 615 -18.74 -13.12 -22.45
CA ARG A 615 -20.08 -13.73 -22.52
C ARG A 615 -20.03 -15.25 -22.71
N ALA A 616 -19.16 -15.73 -23.60
CA ALA A 616 -18.98 -17.15 -23.83
C ALA A 616 -18.46 -17.85 -22.56
N ALA A 617 -17.44 -17.30 -21.91
CA ALA A 617 -16.90 -17.83 -20.65
C ALA A 617 -17.97 -17.89 -19.55
N ILE A 618 -18.80 -16.86 -19.39
CA ILE A 618 -19.90 -16.87 -18.41
C ILE A 618 -20.98 -17.90 -18.77
N ALA A 619 -21.31 -18.04 -20.05
CA ALA A 619 -22.29 -19.02 -20.51
C ALA A 619 -21.85 -20.47 -20.23
N GLU A 620 -20.55 -20.76 -20.35
CA GLU A 620 -19.96 -22.07 -20.02
C GLU A 620 -20.12 -22.44 -18.55
N LEU A 621 -20.15 -21.46 -17.64
CA LEU A 621 -20.39 -21.67 -16.21
C LEU A 621 -21.83 -22.08 -15.89
N LYS A 622 -22.78 -21.93 -16.83
CA LYS A 622 -24.21 -22.28 -16.67
C LYS A 622 -24.86 -21.66 -15.42
N LEU A 623 -24.46 -20.43 -15.10
CA LEU A 623 -25.00 -19.69 -13.96
C LEU A 623 -26.47 -19.32 -14.19
N LYS A 624 -27.24 -19.21 -13.11
CA LYS A 624 -28.63 -18.74 -13.19
C LYS A 624 -28.64 -17.22 -13.38
N THR A 625 -29.62 -16.72 -14.12
CA THR A 625 -29.90 -15.29 -14.14
C THR A 625 -30.55 -14.84 -12.82
N PRO A 626 -30.30 -13.61 -12.35
CA PRO A 626 -31.00 -13.06 -11.20
C PRO A 626 -32.53 -13.09 -11.38
N ALA A 627 -33.26 -13.47 -10.33
CA ALA A 627 -34.73 -13.52 -10.36
C ALA A 627 -35.38 -12.12 -10.53
N THR A 628 -34.62 -11.07 -10.23
CA THR A 628 -35.06 -9.67 -10.38
C THR A 628 -33.97 -8.87 -11.06
N ASP A 629 -34.37 -7.76 -11.68
CA ASP A 629 -33.46 -6.80 -12.27
C ASP A 629 -32.70 -6.03 -11.18
N LEU A 630 -31.45 -6.42 -10.94
CA LEU A 630 -30.63 -5.83 -9.87
C LEU A 630 -30.36 -4.34 -10.10
N SER A 631 -30.47 -3.84 -11.34
CA SER A 631 -30.33 -2.41 -11.64
C SER A 631 -31.48 -1.56 -11.08
N ARG A 632 -32.53 -2.20 -10.57
CA ARG A 632 -33.68 -1.58 -9.90
C ARG A 632 -33.68 -1.80 -8.38
N MET A 633 -32.61 -2.40 -7.83
CA MET A 633 -32.48 -2.58 -6.40
C MET A 633 -32.53 -1.23 -5.68
N ARG A 634 -33.34 -1.15 -4.62
CA ARG A 634 -33.45 0.05 -3.79
C ARG A 634 -32.31 0.08 -2.78
N ILE A 635 -31.73 1.26 -2.58
CA ILE A 635 -30.59 1.52 -1.69
C ILE A 635 -31.05 2.19 -0.41
#